data_AF-A0A7R9HSY7-F1
#
_entry.id   AF-A0A7R9HSY7-F1
#
_cell.length_a   1.000
_cell.length_b   1.000
_cell.length_c   1.000
_cell.angle_alpha   90.00
_cell.angle_beta   90.00
_cell.angle_gamma   90.00
#
_symmetry.space_group_name_H-M   'P 1'
#
loop_
_entity.id
_entity.type
_entity.pdbx_description
1 polymer ?
#
loop_
_entity_poly.entity_id
_entity_poly.type
_entity_poly.pdbx_seq_one_letter_code
_entity_poly.pdbx_strand_id
1 'polypeptide(L)'
;MSDQLSLCDGLMDCLSATDTFLLTEVWADAAIQIFYSLGPGWGGIVHMASYNQFNNNVKWDSMLVPILNCGTSIFAGFVVFSVLGFMSHQTGVPVSQVATGASATLCDNEALIVFVHLGPGLAFVTYPEALTLMPFPQIWSVLFFVMLFLLGLDTCVSRDILYL
;
A
#
# COMPACT_ATOMS: atom_id res chain seq x y z
N MET A 1 -21.04 -1.91 16.84
CA MET A 1 -20.44 -3.18 17.28
C MET A 1 -20.18 -4.12 16.11
N SER A 2 -20.97 -4.03 15.03
CA SER A 2 -20.73 -4.64 13.71
C SER A 2 -19.42 -4.17 13.04
N ASP A 3 -19.10 -2.87 13.14
CA ASP A 3 -18.02 -2.26 12.34
C ASP A 3 -16.59 -2.61 12.80
N GLN A 4 -16.44 -3.13 14.04
CA GLN A 4 -15.17 -3.67 14.52
C GLN A 4 -14.93 -5.11 14.02
N LEU A 5 -15.99 -5.84 13.70
CA LEU A 5 -15.91 -7.22 13.22
C LEU A 5 -15.47 -7.27 11.74
N SER A 6 -15.97 -6.34 10.91
CA SER A 6 -15.60 -6.22 9.49
C SER A 6 -14.13 -5.86 9.24
N LEU A 7 -13.48 -5.22 10.22
CA LEU A 7 -12.05 -4.88 10.16
C LEU A 7 -11.15 -6.13 10.32
N CYS A 8 -11.64 -7.14 11.03
CA CYS A 8 -10.90 -8.38 11.29
C CYS A 8 -10.99 -9.38 10.14
N ASP A 9 -12.07 -9.35 9.34
CA ASP A 9 -12.30 -10.33 8.26
C ASP A 9 -11.32 -10.15 7.09
N GLY A 10 -11.07 -8.91 6.66
CA GLY A 10 -10.04 -8.63 5.64
C GLY A 10 -8.62 -8.98 6.11
N LEU A 11 -8.38 -9.02 7.42
CA LEU A 11 -7.10 -9.43 8.00
C LEU A 11 -6.95 -10.95 8.06
N MET A 12 -8.02 -11.68 8.33
CA MET A 12 -8.05 -13.15 8.30
C MET A 12 -7.78 -13.70 6.89
N ASP A 13 -8.36 -13.08 5.86
CA ASP A 13 -8.11 -13.45 4.46
C ASP A 13 -6.65 -13.23 4.03
N CYS A 14 -5.98 -12.20 4.56
CA CYS A 14 -4.56 -11.96 4.30
C CYS A 14 -3.66 -13.04 4.92
N LEU A 15 -4.08 -13.62 6.06
CA LEU A 15 -3.28 -14.56 6.84
C LEU A 15 -3.46 -16.03 6.44
N SER A 16 -4.50 -16.39 5.67
CA SER A 16 -4.84 -17.80 5.40
C SER A 16 -4.03 -18.48 4.28
N ALA A 17 -3.15 -17.76 3.57
CA ALA A 17 -2.40 -18.26 2.42
C ALA A 17 -1.15 -19.07 2.82
N THR A 18 -1.34 -20.26 3.41
CA THR A 18 -0.25 -21.06 3.99
C THR A 18 0.42 -22.03 2.99
N ASP A 19 -0.27 -22.42 1.92
CA ASP A 19 0.21 -23.44 0.96
C ASP A 19 1.19 -22.89 -0.10
N THR A 20 1.31 -21.57 -0.22
CA THR A 20 2.05 -20.90 -1.29
C THR A 20 3.56 -20.75 -1.02
N PHE A 21 4.00 -20.98 0.22
CA PHE A 21 5.39 -20.71 0.66
C PHE A 21 6.46 -21.60 -0.02
N LEU A 22 6.06 -22.75 -0.58
CA LEU A 22 6.97 -23.66 -1.29
C LEU A 22 7.21 -23.24 -2.75
N LEU A 23 6.48 -22.25 -3.26
CA LEU A 23 6.59 -21.79 -4.64
C LEU A 23 7.77 -20.81 -4.77
N THR A 24 8.73 -21.11 -5.66
CA THR A 24 9.90 -20.25 -5.89
C THR A 24 9.52 -18.84 -6.34
N GLU A 25 8.41 -18.68 -7.05
CA GLU A 25 7.88 -17.38 -7.47
C GLU A 25 7.59 -16.45 -6.28
N VAL A 26 7.02 -16.96 -5.18
CA VAL A 26 6.69 -16.13 -4.01
C VAL A 26 7.94 -15.53 -3.38
N TRP A 27 9.04 -16.29 -3.35
CA TRP A 27 10.33 -15.80 -2.86
C TRP A 27 10.98 -14.81 -3.81
N ALA A 28 10.86 -15.04 -5.12
CA ALA A 28 11.34 -14.11 -6.12
C ALA A 28 10.57 -12.77 -6.02
N ASP A 29 9.25 -12.81 -5.91
CA ASP A 29 8.39 -11.63 -5.75
C ASP A 29 8.69 -10.88 -4.46
N ALA A 30 8.88 -11.59 -3.34
CA ALA A 30 9.25 -10.97 -2.06
C ALA A 30 10.63 -10.28 -2.12
N ALA A 31 11.62 -10.91 -2.77
CA ALA A 31 12.94 -10.33 -2.96
C ALA A 31 12.87 -9.07 -3.85
N ILE A 32 12.11 -9.15 -4.94
CA ILE A 32 11.86 -8.03 -5.86
C ILE A 32 11.15 -6.88 -5.13
N GLN A 33 10.16 -7.19 -4.28
CA GLN A 33 9.41 -6.18 -3.51
C GLN A 33 10.32 -5.41 -2.55
N ILE A 34 11.16 -6.09 -1.77
CA ILE A 34 12.10 -5.41 -0.87
C ILE A 34 13.18 -4.65 -1.66
N PHE A 35 13.67 -5.22 -2.76
CA PHE A 35 14.67 -4.56 -3.61
C PHE A 35 14.12 -3.25 -4.20
N TYR A 36 12.92 -3.26 -4.78
CA TYR A 36 12.27 -2.06 -5.29
C TYR A 36 11.81 -1.09 -4.19
N SER A 37 11.48 -1.60 -3.00
CA SER A 37 11.07 -0.77 -1.85
C SER A 37 12.24 0.01 -1.25
N LEU A 38 13.44 -0.57 -1.18
CA LEU A 38 14.62 0.09 -0.61
C LEU A 38 15.48 0.81 -1.65
N GLY A 39 15.40 0.42 -2.93
CA GLY A 39 16.18 0.99 -4.02
C GLY A 39 17.71 1.02 -3.78
N PRO A 40 18.34 -0.03 -3.24
CA PRO A 40 19.78 -0.01 -3.00
C PRO A 40 20.52 0.09 -4.33
N GLY A 41 21.46 1.04 -4.43
CA GLY A 41 22.26 1.24 -5.64
C GLY A 41 21.62 2.16 -6.68
N TRP A 42 20.44 2.73 -6.42
CA TRP A 42 19.84 3.76 -7.27
C TRP A 42 20.38 5.17 -6.99
N GLY A 43 21.55 5.33 -6.37
CA GLY A 43 22.21 6.63 -6.17
C GLY A 43 21.58 7.58 -5.14
N GLY A 44 20.26 7.56 -4.90
CA GLY A 44 19.60 8.48 -3.96
C GLY A 44 20.13 8.38 -2.53
N ILE A 45 20.26 7.16 -1.98
CA ILE A 45 20.82 6.92 -0.65
C ILE A 45 22.31 7.28 -0.60
N VAL A 46 23.06 7.00 -1.67
CA VAL A 46 24.50 7.31 -1.76
C VAL A 46 24.72 8.82 -1.79
N HIS A 47 23.87 9.55 -2.51
CA HIS A 47 23.90 11.00 -2.53
C HIS A 47 23.53 11.59 -1.17
N MET A 48 22.49 11.09 -0.50
CA MET A 48 22.18 11.53 0.88
C MET A 48 23.33 11.23 1.85
N ALA A 49 24.00 10.09 1.69
CA ALA A 49 25.17 9.73 2.50
C ALA A 49 26.39 10.63 2.25
N SER A 50 26.53 11.25 1.07
CA SER A 50 27.67 12.12 0.74
C SER A 50 27.67 13.44 1.52
N TYR A 51 26.51 13.91 1.98
CA TYR A 51 26.36 15.08 2.85
C TYR A 51 26.47 14.74 4.35
N ASN A 52 26.67 13.46 4.70
CA ASN A 52 26.75 13.02 6.08
C ASN A 52 28.16 13.27 6.68
N GLN A 53 28.26 13.37 8.01
CA GLN A 53 29.55 13.53 8.67
C GLN A 53 30.39 12.24 8.55
N PHE A 54 31.70 12.38 8.30
CA PHE A 54 32.63 11.24 8.15
C PHE A 54 32.68 10.28 9.36
N ASN A 55 32.30 10.75 10.56
CA ASN A 55 32.25 9.94 11.78
C ASN A 55 30.81 9.62 12.23
N ASN A 56 29.83 9.67 11.34
CA ASN A 56 28.46 9.28 11.66
C ASN A 56 28.33 7.75 11.76
N ASN A 57 27.41 7.27 12.61
CA ASN A 57 27.20 5.85 12.86
C ASN A 57 26.38 5.17 11.74
N VAL A 58 26.95 5.14 10.54
CA VAL A 58 26.29 4.63 9.32
C VAL A 58 25.78 3.20 9.44
N LYS A 59 26.39 2.38 10.30
CA LYS A 59 25.97 0.99 10.53
C LYS A 59 24.56 0.93 11.11
N TRP A 60 24.28 1.75 12.12
CA TRP A 60 22.96 1.80 12.74
C TRP A 60 21.92 2.37 11.79
N ASP A 61 22.25 3.45 11.07
CA ASP A 61 21.33 4.03 10.09
C ASP A 61 21.00 3.04 8.97
N SER A 62 22.00 2.30 8.49
CA SER A 62 21.82 1.27 7.45
C SER A 62 20.96 0.08 7.88
N MET A 63 20.89 -0.21 9.18
CA MET A 63 20.00 -1.25 9.73
C MET A 63 18.61 -0.70 10.06
N LEU A 64 18.54 0.54 10.55
CA LEU A 64 17.30 1.19 10.97
C LEU A 64 16.40 1.51 9.77
N VAL A 65 16.98 1.96 8.64
CA VAL A 65 16.21 2.30 7.43
C VAL A 65 15.39 1.12 6.90
N PRO A 66 15.94 -0.09 6.67
CA PRO A 66 15.16 -1.25 6.28
C PRO A 66 14.10 -1.67 7.30
N ILE A 67 14.41 -1.60 8.60
CA ILE A 67 13.46 -1.96 9.66
C ILE A 67 12.24 -1.04 9.65
N LEU A 68 12.47 0.28 9.56
CA LEU A 68 11.40 1.26 9.49
C LEU A 68 10.60 1.15 8.18
N ASN A 69 11.26 0.88 7.06
CA ASN A 69 10.60 0.62 5.78
C ASN A 69 9.62 -0.56 5.91
N CYS A 70 10.09 -1.71 6.38
CA CYS A 70 9.25 -2.89 6.60
C CYS A 70 8.12 -2.62 7.59
N GLY A 71 8.40 -1.94 8.71
CA GLY A 71 7.38 -1.58 9.71
C GLY A 71 6.30 -0.67 9.12
N THR A 72 6.70 0.31 8.31
CA THR A 72 5.77 1.22 7.62
C THR A 72 4.94 0.46 6.58
N SER A 73 5.54 -0.46 5.82
CA SER A 73 4.81 -1.31 4.87
C SER A 73 3.78 -2.20 5.55
N ILE A 74 4.11 -2.79 6.70
CA ILE A 74 3.16 -3.60 7.49
C ILE A 74 2.00 -2.72 7.97
N PHE A 75 2.30 -1.56 8.57
CA PHE A 75 1.29 -0.62 9.03
C PHE A 75 0.39 -0.13 7.88
N ALA A 76 0.98 0.24 6.75
CA ALA A 76 0.24 0.62 5.55
C ALA A 76 -0.66 -0.52 5.06
N GLY A 77 -0.16 -1.76 5.04
CA GLY A 77 -0.96 -2.95 4.73
C GLY A 77 -2.22 -3.07 5.59
N PHE A 78 -2.10 -2.89 6.91
CA PHE A 78 -3.25 -2.89 7.81
C PHE A 78 -4.27 -1.79 7.45
N VAL A 79 -3.80 -0.57 7.18
CA VAL A 79 -4.67 0.55 6.77
C VAL A 79 -5.39 0.23 5.46
N VAL A 80 -4.66 -0.26 4.46
CA VAL A 80 -5.19 -0.69 3.16
C VAL A 80 -6.28 -1.75 3.31
N PHE A 81 -5.98 -2.88 3.96
CA PHE A 81 -6.92 -3.98 4.11
C PHE A 81 -8.13 -3.60 4.98
N SER A 82 -7.96 -2.68 5.94
CA SER A 82 -9.09 -2.20 6.74
C SER A 82 -10.12 -1.40 5.93
N VAL A 83 -9.66 -0.55 5.00
CA VAL A 83 -10.54 0.23 4.12
C VAL A 83 -11.22 -0.67 3.09
N LEU A 84 -10.49 -1.64 2.54
CA LEU A 84 -11.05 -2.61 1.59
C LEU A 84 -12.06 -3.55 2.27
N GLY A 85 -11.80 -4.00 3.50
CA GLY A 85 -12.74 -4.80 4.29
C GLY A 85 -14.03 -4.04 4.63
N PHE A 86 -13.91 -2.75 4.96
CA PHE A 86 -15.09 -1.88 5.14
C PHE A 86 -15.91 -1.75 3.86
N MET A 87 -15.27 -1.55 2.70
CA MET A 87 -15.96 -1.50 1.41
C MET A 87 -16.64 -2.84 1.10
N SER A 88 -15.95 -3.96 1.26
CA SER A 88 -16.47 -5.32 1.02
C SER A 88 -17.76 -5.59 1.81
N HIS A 89 -17.82 -5.15 3.06
CA HIS A 89 -19.02 -5.29 3.88
C HIS A 89 -20.19 -4.40 3.41
N GLN A 90 -19.91 -3.21 2.89
CA GLN A 90 -20.94 -2.29 2.40
C GLN A 90 -21.48 -2.70 1.02
N THR A 91 -20.64 -3.27 0.17
CA THR A 91 -21.01 -3.68 -1.21
C THR A 91 -21.43 -5.14 -1.31
N GLY A 92 -21.16 -5.95 -0.28
CA GLY A 92 -21.44 -7.39 -0.26
C GLY A 92 -20.51 -8.22 -1.16
N VAL A 93 -19.44 -7.63 -1.68
CA VAL A 93 -18.47 -8.27 -2.57
C VAL A 93 -17.28 -8.76 -1.74
N PRO A 94 -16.75 -9.99 -1.93
CA PRO A 94 -15.63 -10.50 -1.15
C PRO A 94 -14.34 -9.67 -1.33
N VAL A 95 -13.54 -9.55 -0.26
CA VAL A 95 -12.31 -8.74 -0.22
C VAL A 95 -11.33 -9.15 -1.30
N SER A 96 -11.23 -10.44 -1.63
CA SER A 96 -10.36 -10.94 -2.70
C SER A 96 -10.69 -10.33 -4.07
N GLN A 97 -11.95 -10.01 -4.35
CA GLN A 97 -12.35 -9.34 -5.59
C GLN A 97 -12.08 -7.84 -5.52
N VAL A 98 -12.44 -7.19 -4.42
CA VAL A 98 -12.19 -5.74 -4.21
C VAL A 98 -10.69 -5.42 -4.24
N ALA A 99 -9.84 -6.26 -3.63
CA ALA A 99 -8.39 -6.09 -3.58
C ALA A 99 -7.71 -6.29 -4.94
N THR A 100 -8.33 -7.05 -5.86
CA THR A 100 -7.84 -7.17 -7.24
C THR A 100 -8.18 -5.97 -8.12
N GLY A 101 -8.80 -4.92 -7.57
CA GLY A 101 -9.25 -3.74 -8.30
C GLY A 101 -10.70 -3.84 -8.78
N ALA A 102 -11.52 -4.74 -8.21
CA ALA A 102 -12.94 -4.67 -8.49
C ALA A 102 -13.54 -3.38 -7.92
N SER A 103 -14.20 -2.59 -8.78
CA SER A 103 -15.06 -1.47 -8.39
C SER A 103 -16.51 -1.96 -8.46
N ALA A 104 -17.30 -1.70 -7.41
CA ALA A 104 -18.64 -2.24 -7.26
C ALA A 104 -19.64 -1.09 -7.35
N THR A 105 -20.13 -0.82 -8.56
CA THR A 105 -21.20 0.16 -8.74
C THR A 105 -22.53 -0.43 -8.30
N LEU A 106 -23.15 0.16 -7.29
CA LEU A 106 -24.53 -0.15 -6.90
C LEU A 106 -25.51 0.53 -7.86
N CYS A 107 -25.85 -0.14 -8.95
CA CYS A 107 -27.04 0.17 -9.75
C CYS A 107 -28.03 -0.99 -9.58
N ASP A 108 -29.20 -0.71 -9.00
CA ASP A 108 -30.35 -1.63 -8.92
C ASP A 108 -30.14 -2.98 -8.21
N ASN A 109 -29.82 -3.00 -6.89
CA ASN A 109 -29.74 -4.21 -6.03
C ASN A 109 -28.90 -5.39 -6.57
N GLU A 110 -28.19 -5.21 -7.68
CA GLU A 110 -27.32 -6.17 -8.33
C GLU A 110 -25.92 -5.55 -8.35
N ALA A 111 -24.98 -6.18 -7.64
CA ALA A 111 -23.60 -5.71 -7.62
C ALA A 111 -22.94 -6.03 -8.97
N LEU A 112 -22.73 -5.02 -9.81
CA LEU A 112 -21.95 -5.17 -11.05
C LEU A 112 -20.45 -5.04 -10.73
N ILE A 113 -19.72 -6.15 -10.89
CA ILE A 113 -18.28 -6.21 -10.66
C ILE A 113 -17.55 -5.74 -11.93
N VAL A 114 -16.90 -4.56 -11.86
CA VAL A 114 -15.99 -4.09 -12.90
C VAL A 114 -14.55 -4.30 -12.44
N PHE A 115 -13.79 -5.13 -13.16
CA PHE A 115 -12.40 -5.40 -12.84
C PHE A 115 -11.50 -4.26 -13.35
N VAL A 116 -10.88 -3.52 -12.43
CA VAL A 116 -9.76 -2.62 -12.70
C VAL A 116 -8.46 -3.41 -12.53
N HIS A 117 -7.48 -3.22 -13.43
CA HIS A 117 -6.19 -3.90 -13.35
C HIS A 117 -5.43 -3.58 -12.05
N LEU A 118 -4.75 -4.57 -11.46
CA LEU A 118 -3.81 -4.38 -10.35
C LEU A 118 -2.77 -3.33 -10.74
N GLY A 119 -2.71 -2.22 -10.01
CA GLY A 119 -1.83 -1.09 -10.32
C GLY A 119 -2.44 0.25 -9.91
N PRO A 120 -2.13 1.34 -10.64
CA PRO A 120 -2.65 2.69 -10.33
C PRO A 120 -4.18 2.74 -10.24
N GLY A 121 -4.87 1.88 -10.98
CA GLY A 121 -6.33 1.79 -10.96
C GLY A 121 -6.92 1.49 -9.59
N LEU A 122 -6.23 0.71 -8.74
CA LEU A 122 -6.66 0.48 -7.36
C LEU A 122 -6.69 1.81 -6.58
N ALA A 123 -5.60 2.59 -6.67
CA ALA A 123 -5.45 3.87 -5.97
C ALA A 123 -6.38 4.98 -6.50
N PHE A 124 -6.74 4.97 -7.78
CA PHE A 124 -7.52 6.05 -8.39
C PHE A 124 -8.99 5.72 -8.67
N VAL A 125 -9.41 4.47 -8.47
CA VAL A 125 -10.81 4.05 -8.66
C VAL A 125 -11.35 3.46 -7.36
N THR A 126 -10.81 2.32 -6.93
CA THR A 126 -11.31 1.58 -5.76
C THR A 126 -11.15 2.37 -4.46
N TYR A 127 -10.01 3.02 -4.24
CA TYR A 127 -9.82 3.81 -3.01
C TYR A 127 -10.77 5.01 -2.91
N PRO A 128 -10.85 5.92 -3.90
CA PRO A 128 -11.80 7.02 -3.85
C PRO A 128 -13.24 6.57 -3.61
N GLU A 129 -13.66 5.47 -4.24
CA GLU A 129 -14.97 4.85 -4.01
C GLU A 129 -15.14 4.44 -2.54
N ALA A 130 -14.18 3.72 -1.95
CA ALA A 130 -14.22 3.34 -0.52
C ALA A 130 -14.27 4.57 0.39
N LEU A 131 -13.50 5.62 0.07
CA LEU A 131 -13.44 6.84 0.86
C LEU A 131 -14.79 7.57 0.91
N THR A 132 -15.60 7.49 -0.16
CA THR A 132 -16.94 8.11 -0.19
C THR A 132 -17.94 7.42 0.74
N LEU A 133 -17.72 6.15 1.05
CA LEU A 133 -18.57 5.34 1.93
C LEU A 133 -18.28 5.58 3.42
N MET A 134 -17.12 6.16 3.76
CA MET A 134 -16.72 6.43 5.14
C MET A 134 -17.38 7.70 5.70
N PRO A 135 -17.61 7.78 7.03
CA PRO A 135 -18.11 8.99 7.67
C PRO A 135 -17.09 10.14 7.51
N PHE A 136 -17.58 11.33 7.13
CA PHE A 136 -16.77 12.51 6.78
C PHE A 136 -15.81 12.28 5.58
N PRO A 137 -16.33 11.92 4.39
CA PRO A 137 -15.51 11.50 3.25
C PRO A 137 -14.50 12.56 2.77
N GLN A 138 -14.80 13.85 3.02
CA GLN A 138 -13.96 14.97 2.63
C GLN A 138 -12.58 14.95 3.32
N ILE A 139 -12.54 14.63 4.62
CA ILE A 139 -11.27 14.61 5.39
C ILE A 139 -10.40 13.46 4.89
N TRP A 140 -10.98 12.27 4.75
CA TRP A 140 -10.27 11.07 4.30
C TRP A 140 -9.78 11.19 2.87
N SER A 141 -10.56 11.81 1.98
CA SER A 141 -10.15 12.09 0.60
C SER A 141 -8.94 13.02 0.56
N VAL A 142 -8.97 14.13 1.32
CA VAL A 142 -7.83 15.06 1.39
C VAL A 142 -6.58 14.36 1.92
N LEU A 143 -6.68 13.59 3.00
CA LEU A 143 -5.54 12.84 3.56
C LEU A 143 -4.95 11.85 2.55
N PHE A 144 -5.80 11.12 1.83
CA PHE A 144 -5.38 10.15 0.82
C PHE A 144 -4.66 10.81 -0.37
N PHE A 145 -5.25 11.87 -0.94
CA PHE A 145 -4.64 12.55 -2.08
C PHE A 145 -3.39 13.35 -1.70
N VAL A 146 -3.33 13.92 -0.49
CA VAL A 146 -2.09 14.53 0.03
C VAL A 146 -1.00 13.48 0.20
N MET A 147 -1.35 12.29 0.70
CA MET A 147 -0.40 11.18 0.81
C MET A 147 0.13 10.76 -0.57
N LEU A 148 -0.73 10.58 -1.58
CA LEU A 148 -0.29 10.30 -2.96
C LEU A 148 0.60 11.41 -3.54
N PHE A 149 0.27 12.67 -3.27
CA PHE A 149 1.07 13.81 -3.71
C PHE A 149 2.46 13.81 -3.07
N LEU A 150 2.55 13.57 -1.75
CA LEU A 150 3.83 13.50 -1.03
C LEU A 150 4.69 12.33 -1.50
N LEU A 151 4.10 11.16 -1.78
CA LEU A 151 4.82 10.03 -2.38
C LEU A 151 5.37 10.36 -3.78
N GLY A 152 4.58 11.07 -4.59
CA GLY A 152 5.03 11.56 -5.89
C GLY A 152 6.18 12.56 -5.77
N LEU A 153 6.08 13.52 -4.84
CA LEU A 153 7.13 14.49 -4.59
C LEU A 153 8.43 13.85 -4.08
N ASP A 154 8.35 12.93 -3.13
CA ASP A 154 9.51 12.21 -2.58
C ASP A 154 10.29 11.49 -3.68
N THR A 155 9.56 10.80 -4.57
CA THR A 155 10.14 10.10 -5.72
C THR A 155 10.77 11.08 -6.73
N CYS A 156 10.15 12.23 -6.97
CA CYS A 156 10.69 13.26 -7.86
C CYS A 156 11.98 13.88 -7.32
N VAL A 157 11.98 14.26 -6.04
CA VAL A 157 13.17 14.84 -5.38
C VAL A 157 14.33 13.85 -5.38
N SER A 158 14.06 12.58 -5.08
CA SER A 158 15.09 11.54 -5.16
C SER A 158 15.61 11.34 -6.58
N ARG A 159 14.79 11.57 -7.62
CA ARG A 159 15.19 11.44 -9.02
C ARG A 159 16.00 12.63 -9.52
N ASP A 160 15.63 13.85 -9.17
CA ASP A 160 16.38 15.05 -9.58
C ASP A 160 17.80 15.05 -9.02
N ILE A 161 17.98 14.49 -7.82
CA ILE A 161 19.28 14.24 -7.19
C ILE A 161 20.18 13.28 -7.99
N LEU A 162 19.61 12.37 -8.79
CA LEU A 162 20.36 11.38 -9.59
C LEU A 162 20.88 11.92 -10.91
N TYR A 163 20.33 13.03 -11.40
CA TYR A 163 20.66 13.63 -12.69
C TYR A 163 21.57 14.87 -12.58
N LEU A 164 22.03 15.20 -11.37
CA LEU A 164 23.02 16.24 -11.07
C LEU A 164 24.38 15.59 -10.75
#